data_AF-A0AA43EJM2-F1
#
_entry.id   AF-A0AA43EJM2-F1
#
_cell.length_a   1.000
_cell.length_b   1.000
_cell.length_c   1.000
_cell.angle_alpha   90.00
_cell.angle_beta   90.00
_cell.angle_gamma   90.00
#
_symmetry.space_group_name_H-M   'P 1'
#
loop_
_entity.id
_entity.type
_entity.pdbx_description
1 polymer ?
#
loop_
_entity_poly.entity_id
_entity_poly.type
_entity_poly.pdbx_seq_one_letter_code
_entity_poly.pdbx_strand_id
1 'polypeptide(L)'
;WFGTVRFIHFTAAYILIFNFLFRIYWGFVGNEYANWRNFIPLRRSQWVEIGKVLKVDILLGKMEEPLPSTGHNALAGVVYFLSFLVFLAQVMTGLALYSAMSDWPLANMFAWVVPLFGGDFGVRQWHHMLMWFFPIFILVHVYLVAYHDYVEGRGVMSSMVGGWKFIDRPSPGARSRR
;
A
#
# COMPACT_ATOMS: atom_id res chain seq x y z
N TRP A 1 -12.78 6.51 -29.77
CA TRP A 1 -11.52 6.12 -29.08
C TRP A 1 -11.40 6.74 -27.69
N PHE A 2 -11.35 8.08 -27.54
CA PHE A 2 -11.28 8.74 -26.23
C PHE A 2 -12.44 8.40 -25.26
N GLY A 3 -13.67 8.28 -25.78
CA GLY A 3 -14.82 7.89 -24.95
C GLY A 3 -14.68 6.49 -24.34
N THR A 4 -14.14 5.53 -25.09
CA THR A 4 -13.89 4.16 -24.62
C THR A 4 -12.83 4.12 -23.52
N VAL A 5 -11.73 4.87 -23.69
CA VAL A 5 -10.67 4.98 -22.67
C VAL A 5 -11.23 5.57 -21.38
N ARG A 6 -12.03 6.64 -21.49
CA ARG A 6 -12.68 7.27 -20.33
C ARG A 6 -13.64 6.31 -19.62
N PHE A 7 -14.42 5.54 -20.38
CA PHE A 7 -15.33 4.53 -19.84
C PHE A 7 -14.57 3.42 -19.09
N ILE A 8 -13.51 2.88 -19.70
CA ILE A 8 -12.67 1.85 -19.06
C ILE A 8 -12.04 2.40 -17.78
N HIS A 9 -11.52 3.63 -17.81
CA HIS A 9 -10.94 4.27 -16.64
C HIS A 9 -11.94 4.38 -15.48
N PHE A 10 -13.16 4.88 -15.72
CA PHE A 10 -14.18 4.96 -14.68
C PHE A 10 -14.63 3.59 -14.18
N THR A 11 -14.77 2.61 -15.07
CA THR A 11 -15.12 1.23 -14.70
C THR A 11 -14.05 0.62 -13.80
N ALA A 12 -12.76 0.75 -14.18
CA ALA A 12 -11.65 0.28 -13.37
C ALA A 12 -11.57 1.01 -12.03
N ALA A 13 -11.84 2.33 -12.01
CA ALA A 13 -11.88 3.12 -10.77
C ALA A 13 -12.95 2.59 -9.81
N TYR A 14 -14.16 2.28 -10.28
CA TYR A 14 -15.20 1.71 -9.42
C TYR A 14 -14.80 0.35 -8.84
N ILE A 15 -14.25 -0.56 -9.66
CA ILE A 15 -13.77 -1.87 -9.18
C ILE A 15 -12.72 -1.68 -8.08
N LEU A 16 -11.79 -0.74 -8.28
CA LEU A 16 -10.72 -0.46 -7.34
C LEU A 16 -11.23 0.17 -6.04
N ILE A 17 -12.22 1.07 -6.12
CA ILE A 17 -12.92 1.63 -4.95
C ILE A 17 -13.62 0.52 -4.16
N PHE A 18 -14.37 -0.38 -4.80
CA PHE A 18 -15.05 -1.48 -4.12
C PHE A 18 -14.05 -2.43 -3.43
N ASN A 19 -12.96 -2.79 -4.11
CA ASN A 19 -11.90 -3.60 -3.53
C ASN A 19 -11.26 -2.91 -2.32
N PHE A 20 -11.02 -1.61 -2.42
CA PHE A 20 -10.47 -0.81 -1.32
C PHE A 20 -11.42 -0.75 -0.13
N LEU A 21 -12.72 -0.51 -0.35
CA LEU A 21 -13.73 -0.52 0.72
C LEU A 21 -13.81 -1.89 1.42
N PHE A 22 -13.78 -2.98 0.65
CA PHE A 22 -13.69 -4.34 1.20
C PHE A 22 -12.43 -4.50 2.07
N ARG A 23 -11.30 -3.96 1.61
CA ARG A 23 -10.04 -4.01 2.35
C ARG A 23 -10.06 -3.17 3.62
N ILE A 24 -10.70 -2.00 3.62
CA ILE A 24 -10.95 -1.19 4.82
C ILE A 24 -11.80 -1.99 5.82
N TYR A 25 -12.92 -2.56 5.35
CA TYR A 25 -13.80 -3.37 6.18
C TYR A 25 -13.05 -4.53 6.82
N TRP A 26 -12.23 -5.25 6.06
CA TRP A 26 -11.38 -6.32 6.58
C TRP A 26 -10.27 -5.83 7.51
N GLY A 27 -9.81 -4.59 7.37
CA GLY A 27 -8.86 -3.96 8.30
C GLY A 27 -9.47 -3.65 9.68
N PHE A 28 -10.79 -3.48 9.76
CA PHE A 28 -11.52 -3.27 11.02
C PHE A 28 -12.08 -4.57 11.63
N VAL A 29 -12.53 -5.51 10.79
CA VAL A 29 -13.17 -6.78 11.22
C VAL A 29 -12.17 -7.94 11.30
N GLY A 30 -11.03 -7.85 10.60
CA GLY A 30 -10.03 -8.92 10.49
C GLY A 30 -9.07 -9.04 11.69
N ASN A 31 -8.33 -10.16 11.69
CA ASN A 31 -7.46 -10.66 12.75
C ASN A 31 -6.36 -9.67 13.22
N GLU A 32 -5.68 -9.97 14.34
CA GLU A 32 -4.65 -9.12 15.01
C GLU A 32 -3.55 -8.57 14.07
N TYR A 33 -3.28 -9.24 12.94
CA TYR A 33 -2.32 -8.84 11.89
C TYR A 33 -2.88 -7.86 10.84
N ALA A 34 -4.21 -7.72 10.73
CA ALA A 34 -4.90 -6.80 9.81
C ALA A 34 -5.37 -5.51 10.51
N ASN A 35 -5.18 -5.41 11.83
CA ASN A 35 -5.66 -4.30 12.64
C ASN A 35 -4.91 -2.99 12.32
N TRP A 36 -5.65 -1.90 12.13
CA TRP A 36 -5.15 -0.54 11.82
C TRP A 36 -3.99 -0.08 12.74
N ARG A 37 -3.95 -0.58 13.99
CA ARG A 37 -2.87 -0.30 14.95
C ARG A 37 -1.48 -0.78 14.51
N ASN A 38 -1.38 -1.74 13.60
CA ASN A 38 -0.10 -2.20 13.04
C ASN A 38 0.40 -1.33 11.88
N PHE A 39 -0.47 -0.50 11.28
CA PHE A 39 -0.11 0.37 10.15
C PHE A 39 0.45 1.73 10.57
N ILE A 40 0.10 2.21 11.76
CA ILE A 40 0.62 3.49 12.26
C ILE A 40 1.79 3.19 13.21
N PRO A 41 3.04 3.51 12.84
CA PRO A 41 4.18 3.36 13.74
C PRO A 41 4.15 4.44 14.84
N LEU A 42 3.31 4.23 15.85
CA LEU A 42 3.12 5.15 16.98
C LEU A 42 4.27 5.10 18.00
N ARG A 43 5.17 4.11 17.92
CA ARG A 43 6.29 3.95 18.87
C ARG A 43 7.60 4.48 18.31
N ARG A 44 8.36 5.24 19.12
CA ARG A 44 9.70 5.75 18.78
C ARG A 44 10.69 4.65 18.34
N SER A 45 10.52 3.41 18.82
CA SER A 45 11.33 2.26 18.40
C SER A 45 11.14 1.90 16.91
N GLN A 46 9.93 2.07 16.37
CA GLN A 46 9.62 1.79 14.96
C GLN A 46 10.26 2.82 14.03
N TRP A 47 10.42 4.08 14.47
CA TRP A 47 11.11 5.13 13.70
C TRP A 47 12.61 4.86 13.56
N VAL A 48 13.26 4.33 14.61
CA VAL A 48 14.68 3.91 14.56
C VAL A 48 14.84 2.68 13.65
N GLU A 49 13.88 1.76 13.68
CA GLU A 49 13.84 0.58 12.80
C GLU A 49 13.63 0.99 11.33
N ILE A 50 12.71 1.92 11.03
CA ILE A 50 12.52 2.51 9.71
C ILE A 50 13.82 3.11 9.19
N GLY A 51 14.55 3.89 10.00
CA GLY A 51 15.83 4.48 9.60
C GLY A 51 16.93 3.44 9.31
N LYS A 52 16.97 2.34 10.07
CA LYS A 52 17.91 1.23 9.82
C LYS A 52 17.56 0.48 8.53
N VAL A 53 16.29 0.20 8.30
CA VAL A 53 15.83 -0.50 7.09
C VAL A 53 16.02 0.38 5.86
N LEU A 54 15.68 1.67 5.91
CA LEU A 54 15.86 2.60 4.79
C LEU A 54 17.35 2.71 4.41
N LYS A 55 18.24 2.67 5.40
CA LYS A 55 19.69 2.63 5.19
C LYS A 55 20.15 1.32 4.56
N VAL A 56 19.55 0.19 4.94
CA VAL A 56 19.86 -1.13 4.36
C VAL A 56 19.33 -1.26 2.93
N ASP A 57 18.08 -0.87 2.69
CA ASP A 57 17.39 -0.98 1.39
C ASP A 57 17.99 -0.01 0.34
N ILE A 58 18.42 1.20 0.75
CA ILE A 58 19.08 2.15 -0.16
C ILE A 58 20.55 1.79 -0.41
N LEU A 59 21.26 1.23 0.57
CA LEU A 59 22.69 0.89 0.43
C LEU A 59 22.95 -0.54 -0.04
N LEU A 60 21.92 -1.34 -0.33
CA LEU A 60 22.07 -2.76 -0.71
C LEU A 60 22.99 -3.53 0.28
N GLY A 61 22.95 -3.14 1.56
CA GLY A 61 23.76 -3.77 2.60
C GLY A 61 23.15 -5.14 2.93
N LYS A 62 23.91 -6.22 2.82
CA LYS A 62 23.47 -7.54 3.31
C LYS A 62 23.02 -7.40 4.77
N MET A 63 21.79 -7.80 5.08
CA MET A 63 21.31 -7.88 6.46
C MET A 63 22.04 -9.02 7.17
N GLU A 64 22.95 -8.68 8.09
CA GLU A 64 23.72 -9.67 8.88
C GLU A 64 22.89 -10.29 10.03
N GLU A 65 21.75 -9.72 10.42
CA GLU A 65 20.94 -10.27 11.51
C GLU A 65 19.44 -10.36 11.17
N PRO A 66 18.77 -11.47 11.53
CA PRO A 66 17.34 -11.63 11.31
C PRO A 66 16.57 -10.68 12.24
N LEU A 67 15.80 -9.77 11.65
CA LEU A 67 14.88 -8.92 12.42
C LEU A 67 13.93 -9.82 13.25
N PRO A 68 13.79 -9.60 14.57
CA PRO A 68 12.92 -10.39 15.44
C PRO A 68 11.42 -10.17 15.19
N SER A 69 11.04 -9.33 14.23
CA SER A 69 9.64 -9.10 13.84
C SER A 69 9.23 -10.07 12.73
N THR A 70 8.60 -11.17 13.13
CA THR A 70 8.08 -12.25 12.25
C THR A 70 6.94 -11.82 11.31
N GLY A 71 6.42 -10.60 11.46
CA GLY A 71 5.20 -10.14 10.78
C GLY A 71 5.44 -9.23 9.58
N HIS A 72 6.03 -8.04 9.79
CA HIS A 72 6.19 -6.99 8.78
C HIS A 72 7.42 -6.13 9.07
N ASN A 73 8.20 -5.84 8.03
CA ASN A 73 9.21 -4.79 8.05
C ASN A 73 8.52 -3.46 8.38
N ALA A 74 8.97 -2.73 9.42
CA ALA A 74 8.36 -1.46 9.84
C ALA A 74 8.31 -0.42 8.71
N LEU A 75 9.26 -0.49 7.76
CA LEU A 75 9.24 0.32 6.55
C LEU A 75 8.10 -0.04 5.61
N ALA A 76 7.84 -1.33 5.40
CA ALA A 76 6.75 -1.80 4.55
C ALA A 76 5.38 -1.34 5.11
N GLY A 77 5.22 -1.35 6.44
CA GLY A 77 4.02 -0.81 7.09
C GLY A 77 3.77 0.67 6.79
N VAL A 78 4.82 1.50 6.85
CA VAL A 78 4.73 2.94 6.51
C VAL A 78 4.38 3.15 5.05
N VAL A 79 5.05 2.44 4.14
CA VAL A 79 4.81 2.57 2.71
C VAL A 79 3.37 2.16 2.38
N TYR A 80 2.85 1.08 2.97
CA TYR A 80 1.46 0.71 2.76
C TYR A 80 0.46 1.72 3.34
N PHE A 81 0.75 2.32 4.51
CA PHE A 81 -0.08 3.40 5.07
C PHE A 81 -0.07 4.64 4.18
N LEU A 82 1.09 5.02 3.64
CA LEU A 82 1.20 6.12 2.68
C LEU A 82 0.43 5.80 1.40
N SER A 83 0.58 4.59 0.84
CA SER A 83 -0.17 4.14 -0.32
C SER A 83 -1.67 4.19 -0.09
N PHE A 84 -2.13 3.87 1.12
CA PHE A 84 -3.53 3.97 1.52
C PHE A 84 -4.02 5.43 1.48
N LEU A 85 -3.24 6.38 2.03
CA LEU A 85 -3.58 7.79 2.02
C LEU A 85 -3.60 8.38 0.60
N VAL A 86 -2.59 8.05 -0.22
CA VAL A 86 -2.53 8.47 -1.63
C VAL A 86 -3.71 7.91 -2.41
N PHE A 87 -4.08 6.65 -2.16
CA PHE A 87 -5.26 6.05 -2.77
C PHE A 87 -6.56 6.76 -2.39
N LEU A 88 -6.74 7.09 -1.11
CA LEU A 88 -7.90 7.85 -0.65
C LEU A 88 -7.97 9.23 -1.34
N ALA A 89 -6.84 9.94 -1.41
CA ALA A 89 -6.76 11.22 -2.11
C ALA A 89 -7.09 11.08 -3.62
N GLN A 90 -6.66 9.99 -4.24
CA GLN A 90 -6.94 9.71 -5.64
C GLN A 90 -8.42 9.41 -5.91
N VAL A 91 -9.09 8.70 -5.00
CA VAL A 91 -10.53 8.46 -5.07
C VAL A 91 -11.32 9.76 -4.89
N MET A 92 -10.97 10.58 -3.89
CA MET A 92 -11.66 11.86 -3.63
C MET A 92 -11.55 12.82 -4.83
N THR A 93 -10.34 13.01 -5.36
CA THR A 93 -10.11 13.88 -6.51
C THR A 93 -10.74 13.33 -7.80
N GLY A 94 -10.72 12.00 -7.99
CA GLY A 94 -11.36 11.35 -9.14
C GLY A 94 -12.89 11.46 -9.14
N LEU A 95 -13.52 11.22 -7.98
CA LEU A 95 -14.98 11.36 -7.82
C LEU A 95 -15.44 12.81 -7.94
N ALA A 96 -14.64 13.77 -7.45
CA ALA A 96 -14.91 15.19 -7.60
C ALA A 96 -14.90 15.64 -9.08
N LEU A 97 -13.95 15.15 -9.88
CA LEU A 97 -13.94 15.43 -11.32
C LEU A 97 -15.08 14.71 -12.06
N TYR A 98 -15.52 13.56 -11.54
CA TYR A 98 -16.64 12.81 -12.11
C TYR A 98 -17.99 13.46 -11.80
N SER A 99 -18.15 14.14 -10.65
CA SER A 99 -19.39 14.81 -10.26
C SER A 99 -19.78 15.94 -11.23
N ALA A 100 -18.80 16.63 -11.80
CA ALA A 100 -19.05 17.65 -12.83
C ALA A 100 -19.61 17.07 -14.15
N MET A 101 -19.52 15.74 -14.35
CA MET A 101 -19.91 15.05 -15.58
C MET A 101 -21.07 14.06 -15.39
N SER A 102 -21.52 13.83 -14.16
CA SER A 102 -22.50 12.80 -13.84
C SER A 102 -23.39 13.23 -12.68
N ASP A 103 -24.71 13.02 -12.83
CA ASP A 103 -25.71 13.28 -11.80
C ASP A 103 -25.72 12.23 -10.67
N TRP A 104 -24.75 11.31 -10.65
CA TRP A 104 -24.73 10.21 -9.69
C TRP A 104 -24.49 10.72 -8.26
N PRO A 105 -25.34 10.35 -7.26
CA PRO A 105 -25.27 10.90 -5.90
C PRO A 105 -23.90 10.72 -5.22
N LEU A 106 -23.26 9.56 -5.42
CA LEU A 106 -21.96 9.27 -4.80
C LEU A 106 -20.85 10.18 -5.32
N ALA A 107 -20.90 10.59 -6.59
CA ALA A 107 -19.94 11.54 -7.13
C ALA A 107 -20.18 12.94 -6.55
N ASN A 108 -21.44 13.36 -6.50
CA ASN A 108 -21.84 14.68 -5.99
C ASN A 108 -21.48 14.91 -4.52
N MET A 109 -21.34 13.86 -3.71
CA MET A 109 -20.82 13.97 -2.34
C MET A 109 -19.39 14.52 -2.25
N PHE A 110 -18.60 14.45 -3.34
CA PHE A 110 -17.21 14.94 -3.39
C PHE A 110 -17.07 16.27 -4.15
N ALA A 111 -18.18 16.90 -4.56
CA ALA A 111 -18.13 18.17 -5.31
C ALA A 111 -17.45 19.31 -4.54
N TRP A 112 -17.46 19.27 -3.19
CA TRP A 112 -16.78 20.24 -2.33
C TRP A 112 -15.25 20.24 -2.46
N VAL A 113 -14.65 19.19 -3.03
CA VAL A 113 -13.22 19.11 -3.28
C VAL A 113 -12.80 20.07 -4.40
N VAL A 114 -13.66 20.33 -5.39
CA VAL A 114 -13.37 21.22 -6.53
C VAL A 114 -13.02 22.66 -6.10
N PRO A 115 -13.84 23.35 -5.30
CA PRO A 115 -13.50 24.70 -4.84
C PRO A 115 -12.28 24.72 -3.92
N LEU A 116 -12.01 23.64 -3.15
CA LEU A 116 -10.88 23.57 -2.23
C LEU A 116 -9.52 23.58 -2.94
N PHE A 117 -9.45 23.00 -4.14
CA PHE A 117 -8.22 22.94 -4.95
C PHE A 117 -8.15 24.03 -6.04
N GLY A 118 -9.01 25.04 -5.99
CA GLY A 118 -8.98 26.17 -6.93
C GLY A 118 -9.62 25.87 -8.29
N GLY A 119 -10.56 24.92 -8.34
CA GLY A 119 -11.35 24.56 -9.54
C GLY A 119 -10.93 23.24 -10.19
N ASP A 120 -11.63 22.88 -11.28
CA ASP A 120 -11.43 21.60 -11.99
C ASP A 120 -10.00 21.39 -12.49
N PHE A 121 -9.33 22.47 -12.90
CA PHE A 121 -7.95 22.41 -13.36
C PHE A 121 -7.00 22.01 -12.21
N GLY A 122 -7.16 22.61 -11.03
CA GLY A 122 -6.36 22.29 -9.86
C GLY A 122 -6.54 20.83 -9.41
N VAL A 123 -7.79 20.38 -9.31
CA VAL A 123 -8.09 18.97 -8.96
C VAL A 123 -7.47 18.00 -9.98
N ARG A 124 -7.56 18.31 -11.28
CA ARG A 124 -6.97 17.48 -12.34
C ARG A 124 -5.44 17.39 -12.21
N GLN A 125 -4.78 18.51 -11.91
CA GLN A 125 -3.34 18.54 -11.72
C GLN A 125 -2.92 17.69 -10.52
N TRP A 126 -3.63 17.83 -9.40
CA TRP A 126 -3.37 17.02 -8.20
C TRP A 126 -3.65 15.53 -8.44
N HIS A 127 -4.75 15.18 -9.11
CA HIS A 127 -5.08 13.81 -9.47
C HIS A 127 -3.99 13.17 -10.36
N HIS A 128 -3.49 13.93 -11.35
CA HIS A 128 -2.40 13.46 -12.21
C HIS A 128 -1.07 13.36 -11.45
N MET A 129 -0.77 14.31 -10.56
CA MET A 129 0.42 14.26 -9.71
C MET A 129 0.41 13.03 -8.79
N LEU A 130 -0.72 12.77 -8.12
CA LEU A 130 -0.90 11.60 -7.25
C LEU A 130 -0.90 10.29 -8.05
N MET A 131 -1.33 10.31 -9.31
CA MET A 131 -1.26 9.13 -10.18
C MET A 131 0.18 8.64 -10.32
N TRP A 132 1.17 9.53 -10.49
CA TRP A 132 2.58 9.15 -10.65
C TRP A 132 3.15 8.32 -9.51
N PHE A 133 2.58 8.44 -8.30
CA PHE A 133 2.93 7.59 -7.19
C PHE A 133 2.71 6.10 -7.50
N PHE A 134 1.62 5.72 -8.17
CA PHE A 134 1.28 4.31 -8.39
C PHE A 134 2.25 3.59 -9.34
N PRO A 135 2.59 4.10 -10.54
CA PRO A 135 3.59 3.46 -11.39
C PRO A 135 4.94 3.32 -10.70
N ILE A 136 5.41 4.36 -10.01
CA ILE A 136 6.69 4.33 -9.28
C ILE A 136 6.63 3.29 -8.16
N PHE A 137 5.56 3.30 -7.37
CA PHE A 137 5.35 2.32 -6.30
C PHE A 137 5.32 0.90 -6.83
N ILE A 138 4.61 0.63 -7.94
CA ILE A 138 4.55 -0.70 -8.55
C ILE A 138 5.93 -1.16 -9.01
N LEU A 139 6.70 -0.29 -9.68
CA LEU A 139 8.05 -0.63 -10.13
C LEU A 139 8.96 -1.01 -8.96
N VAL A 140 8.98 -0.18 -7.90
CA VAL A 140 9.78 -0.44 -6.70
C VAL A 140 9.29 -1.68 -5.96
N HIS A 141 7.96 -1.85 -5.81
CA HIS A 141 7.37 -2.99 -5.12
C HIS A 141 7.68 -4.31 -5.81
N VAL A 142 7.53 -4.39 -7.14
CA VAL A 142 7.86 -5.59 -7.92
C VAL A 142 9.35 -5.89 -7.85
N TYR A 143 10.21 -4.88 -7.93
CA TYR A 143 11.66 -5.04 -7.78
C TYR A 143 12.03 -5.62 -6.41
N LEU A 144 11.52 -5.04 -5.32
CA LEU A 144 11.83 -5.51 -3.96
C LEU A 144 11.29 -6.91 -3.71
N VAL A 145 10.06 -7.21 -4.13
CA VAL A 145 9.48 -8.56 -3.99
C VAL A 145 10.30 -9.59 -4.76
N ALA A 146 10.70 -9.29 -6.01
CA ALA A 146 11.55 -10.17 -6.80
C ALA A 146 12.95 -10.33 -6.19
N TYR A 147 13.54 -9.25 -5.66
CA TYR A 147 14.84 -9.27 -5.01
C TYR A 147 14.82 -10.14 -3.74
N HIS A 148 13.85 -9.96 -2.85
CA HIS A 148 13.72 -10.78 -1.65
C HIS A 148 13.40 -12.25 -1.98
N ASP A 149 12.67 -12.53 -3.06
CA ASP A 149 12.40 -13.90 -3.47
C ASP A 149 13.65 -14.58 -4.07
N TYR A 150 14.38 -13.89 -4.94
CA TYR A 150 15.57 -14.42 -5.61
C TYR A 150 16.82 -14.49 -4.70
N VAL A 151 17.04 -13.48 -3.86
CA VAL A 151 18.27 -13.34 -3.04
C VAL A 151 18.11 -13.96 -1.65
N GLU A 152 16.96 -13.78 -1.00
CA GLU A 152 16.72 -14.32 0.36
C GLU A 152 16.02 -15.68 0.37
N GLY A 153 15.48 -16.14 -0.77
CA GLY A 153 14.81 -17.44 -0.87
C GLY A 153 13.58 -17.59 0.03
N ARG A 154 13.02 -16.48 0.53
CA ARG A 154 11.94 -16.47 1.53
C ARG A 154 10.55 -16.80 0.98
N GLY A 155 10.44 -17.10 -0.31
CA GLY A 155 9.19 -17.52 -0.94
C GLY A 155 8.06 -16.50 -0.77
N VAL A 156 8.38 -15.20 -0.81
CA VAL A 156 7.42 -14.12 -0.55
C VAL A 156 6.37 -14.07 -1.67
N MET A 157 6.81 -14.30 -2.91
CA MET A 157 5.93 -14.50 -4.08
C MET A 157 5.02 -15.72 -3.90
N SER A 158 5.59 -16.84 -3.44
CA SER A 158 4.85 -18.08 -3.18
C SER A 158 3.78 -17.89 -2.09
N SER A 159 4.06 -17.08 -1.08
CA SER A 159 3.08 -16.73 -0.04
C SER A 159 1.98 -15.78 -0.54
N MET A 160 2.25 -14.91 -1.52
CA MET A 160 1.22 -14.05 -2.15
C MET A 160 0.29 -14.83 -3.07
N VAL A 161 0.82 -15.79 -3.83
CA VAL A 161 0.03 -16.61 -4.78
C VAL A 161 -0.63 -17.80 -4.08
N GLY A 162 0.09 -18.46 -3.18
CA GLY A 162 -0.35 -19.66 -2.48
C GLY A 162 -1.01 -19.42 -1.12
N GLY A 163 -0.82 -18.25 -0.50
CA GLY A 163 -1.39 -17.93 0.82
C GLY A 163 -0.67 -18.56 2.03
N TRP A 164 0.37 -19.38 1.80
CA TRP A 164 1.12 -20.07 2.86
C TRP A 164 2.53 -19.52 2.97
N LYS A 165 2.94 -19.13 4.19
CA LYS A 165 4.32 -18.73 4.50
C LYS A 165 5.02 -19.90 5.19
N PHE A 166 6.09 -20.40 4.59
CA PHE A 166 6.91 -21.44 5.22
C PHE A 166 7.77 -20.79 6.31
N ILE A 167 7.58 -21.23 7.55
CA ILE A 167 8.42 -20.86 8.68
C ILE A 167 9.32 -22.06 8.94
N ASP A 168 10.63 -21.88 8.76
CA ASP A 168 11.60 -22.88 9.18
C ASP A 168 11.46 -23.10 10.69
N ARG A 169 11.08 -24.32 11.07
CA ARG A 169 11.07 -24.71 12.47
C ARG A 169 12.52 -24.66 12.98
N PRO A 170 12.81 -24.06 14.14
CA PRO A 170 14.11 -24.24 14.75
C PRO A 170 14.33 -25.73 14.98
N SER A 171 15.50 -26.24 14.56
CA SER A 171 15.89 -27.64 14.72
C SER A 171 15.65 -28.08 16.18
N PRO A 172 15.14 -29.30 16.44
CA PRO A 172 14.81 -29.78 17.80
C PRO A 172 15.99 -29.90 18.79
N GLY A 173 17.18 -29.36 18.48
CA GLY A 173 18.40 -29.50 19.30
C GLY A 173 18.79 -28.29 20.15
N ALA A 174 18.17 -27.12 19.99
CA ALA A 174 18.59 -25.90 20.69
C ALA A 174 17.92 -25.67 22.06
N ARG A 175 17.46 -26.75 22.73
CA ARG A 175 16.83 -26.69 24.07
C ARG A 175 17.69 -27.27 25.18
N SER A 176 19.01 -27.18 25.07
CA SER A 176 19.92 -27.47 26.19
C SER A 176 20.90 -26.31 26.40
N ARG A 177 20.91 -25.77 27.63
CA ARG A 177 21.70 -24.64 28.17
C ARG A 177 21.07 -23.27 27.80
N ARG A 178 20.46 -22.52 28.69
CA ARG A 178 20.56 -22.33 30.15
C ARG A 178 19.19 -21.93 30.71
#